data_AF-A0A4Q3UCI1-F1
#
_entry.id   AF-A0A4Q3UCI1-F1
#
_cell.length_a   1.000
_cell.length_b   1.000
_cell.length_c   1.000
_cell.angle_alpha   90.00
_cell.angle_beta   90.00
_cell.angle_gamma   90.00
#
_symmetry.space_group_name_H-M   'P 1'
#
loop_
_entity.id
_entity.type
_entity.pdbx_description
1 polymer ?
#
loop_
_entity_poly.entity_id
_entity_poly.type
_entity_poly.pdbx_seq_one_letter_code
_entity_poly.pdbx_strand_id
1 'polypeptide(L)'
;SGDKKLHGFDGPLPVRQLLSIDLTSVQRAFVDSTINIGYKAIDDFDSEEANGVGPYRMNVVNGVRVNTGMAYLSNEVRKRENLTILPQSIADRVLFDGKKAIGIVLANGEEFFGNEIILSGGTYGSAAILLRSGIGPKSELEQLSIPVIADLPVGKNVKDHPFHYAAFALHKEMVETKSPPIAAKLWTSAFNSQELDIHITATHLFPDEYSPTQSGFVLGVAVTTPLSKGKVWIETTDPNVNPKVDLNFLDDKEDIRRMIEGAKIARRIAAAAPFSEFIHSEIAPGSSVQTDEDLEISIKKNIASYAHPTSSAPMGDVNSKDAVVDLEGRVHHVESLRVVDA
;
A
#
# COMPACT_ATOMS: atom_id res chain seq x y z
N SER A 1 2.67 -24.44 0.32
CA SER A 1 3.70 -24.75 1.34
C SER A 1 3.45 -23.89 2.56
N GLY A 2 4.08 -24.18 3.68
CA GLY A 2 3.91 -23.47 4.95
C GLY A 2 3.25 -24.32 6.04
N ASP A 3 3.38 -23.88 7.29
CA ASP A 3 2.77 -24.52 8.45
C ASP A 3 1.23 -24.56 8.32
N LYS A 4 0.64 -25.75 8.46
CA LYS A 4 -0.82 -25.91 8.39
C LYS A 4 -1.60 -25.20 9.49
N LYS A 5 -0.92 -24.80 10.58
CA LYS A 5 -1.52 -23.99 11.64
C LYS A 5 -1.69 -22.53 11.26
N LEU A 6 -0.83 -22.01 10.38
CA LEU A 6 -0.80 -20.61 9.97
C LEU A 6 -1.48 -20.39 8.62
N HIS A 7 -1.50 -21.41 7.77
CA HIS A 7 -1.91 -21.29 6.37
C HIS A 7 -3.17 -22.09 6.05
N GLY A 8 -4.13 -21.45 5.38
CA GLY A 8 -5.28 -22.11 4.76
C GLY A 8 -4.93 -22.66 3.37
N PHE A 9 -5.52 -23.79 2.99
CA PHE A 9 -5.23 -24.47 1.70
C PHE A 9 -6.42 -24.54 0.73
N ASP A 10 -7.61 -24.17 1.19
CA ASP A 10 -8.86 -24.36 0.44
C ASP A 10 -9.56 -23.02 0.10
N GLY A 11 -8.90 -21.90 0.37
CA GLY A 11 -9.44 -20.56 0.10
C GLY A 11 -9.48 -20.22 -1.39
N PRO A 12 -10.39 -19.33 -1.82
CA PRO A 12 -10.55 -18.98 -3.23
C PRO A 12 -9.41 -18.13 -3.80
N LEU A 13 -8.66 -17.42 -2.95
CA LEU A 13 -7.50 -16.63 -3.36
C LEU A 13 -6.21 -17.47 -3.23
N PRO A 14 -5.60 -17.91 -4.35
CA PRO A 14 -4.38 -18.69 -4.28
C PRO A 14 -3.21 -17.80 -3.86
N VAL A 15 -2.46 -18.23 -2.85
CA VAL A 15 -1.21 -17.62 -2.40
C VAL A 15 -0.11 -18.67 -2.48
N ARG A 16 1.02 -18.33 -3.11
CA ARG A 16 2.17 -19.22 -3.29
C ARG A 16 3.42 -18.56 -2.70
N GLN A 17 4.12 -19.30 -1.84
CA GLN A 17 5.46 -18.93 -1.39
C GLN A 17 6.43 -19.13 -2.56
N LEU A 18 7.11 -18.06 -2.97
CA LEU A 18 8.25 -18.18 -3.86
C LEU A 18 9.41 -18.85 -3.11
N LEU A 19 10.19 -19.65 -3.81
CA LEU A 19 11.39 -20.26 -3.29
C LEU A 19 12.62 -19.54 -3.84
N SER A 20 13.79 -19.82 -3.25
CA SER A 20 15.05 -19.29 -3.77
C SER A 20 15.18 -19.58 -5.27
N ILE A 21 14.83 -20.79 -5.75
CA ILE A 21 14.88 -21.15 -7.18
C ILE A 21 14.02 -20.26 -8.09
N ASP A 22 12.95 -19.65 -7.58
CA ASP A 22 12.08 -18.76 -8.35
C ASP A 22 12.64 -17.33 -8.48
N LEU A 23 13.68 -16.98 -7.70
CA LEU A 23 14.35 -15.69 -7.75
C LEU A 23 15.27 -15.57 -8.97
N THR A 24 15.28 -14.39 -9.58
CA THR A 24 16.34 -14.00 -10.54
C THR A 24 17.71 -14.04 -9.87
N SER A 25 18.79 -14.16 -10.66
CA SER A 25 20.17 -14.16 -10.14
C SER A 25 20.47 -12.93 -9.27
N VAL A 26 20.02 -11.75 -9.70
CA VAL A 26 20.19 -10.48 -8.97
C VAL A 26 19.42 -10.46 -7.65
N GLN A 27 18.16 -10.93 -7.63
CA GLN A 27 17.36 -10.99 -6.40
C GLN A 27 17.92 -12.00 -5.40
N ARG A 28 18.43 -13.13 -5.88
CA ARG A 28 19.11 -14.12 -5.03
C ARG A 28 20.39 -13.54 -4.45
N ALA A 29 21.16 -12.81 -5.25
CA ALA A 29 22.35 -12.12 -4.79
C ALA A 29 22.02 -11.09 -3.70
N PHE A 30 20.93 -10.33 -3.86
CA PHE A 30 20.41 -9.45 -2.79
C PHE A 30 20.14 -10.22 -1.49
N VAL A 31 19.46 -11.38 -1.55
CA VAL A 31 19.16 -12.20 -0.36
C VAL A 31 20.46 -12.66 0.30
N ASP A 32 21.39 -13.24 -0.48
CA ASP A 32 22.65 -13.78 0.02
C ASP A 32 23.54 -12.69 0.62
N SER A 33 23.62 -11.51 -0.01
CA SER A 33 24.35 -10.36 0.51
C SER A 33 23.75 -9.80 1.80
N THR A 34 22.42 -9.80 1.90
CA THR A 34 21.73 -9.37 3.11
C THR A 34 22.00 -10.34 4.26
N ILE A 35 22.08 -11.64 3.99
CA ILE A 35 22.51 -12.65 4.98
C ILE A 35 23.96 -12.44 5.40
N ASN A 36 24.86 -12.17 4.44
CA ASN A 36 26.28 -11.96 4.71
C ASN A 36 26.57 -10.77 5.62
N ILE A 37 25.68 -9.78 5.68
CA ILE A 37 25.80 -8.64 6.60
C ILE A 37 25.04 -8.84 7.93
N GLY A 38 24.54 -10.05 8.19
CA GLY A 38 24.06 -10.49 9.51
C GLY A 38 22.54 -10.60 9.67
N TYR A 39 21.74 -10.39 8.63
CA TYR A 39 20.29 -10.61 8.70
C TYR A 39 19.94 -12.10 8.56
N LYS A 40 18.86 -12.53 9.23
CA LYS A 40 18.39 -13.92 9.14
C LYS A 40 17.74 -14.20 7.78
N ALA A 41 17.91 -15.42 7.27
CA ALA A 41 17.11 -15.91 6.15
C ALA A 41 15.70 -16.26 6.65
N ILE A 42 14.68 -15.80 5.93
CA ILE A 42 13.26 -16.06 6.20
C ILE A 42 12.66 -16.78 4.99
N ASP A 43 11.99 -17.89 5.24
CA ASP A 43 11.24 -18.65 4.24
C ASP A 43 9.72 -18.42 4.34
N ASP A 44 9.26 -17.81 5.44
CA ASP A 44 7.86 -17.46 5.66
C ASP A 44 7.69 -16.17 6.50
N PHE A 45 7.36 -15.06 5.82
CA PHE A 45 7.09 -13.78 6.48
C PHE A 45 5.77 -13.73 7.26
N ASP A 46 4.89 -14.72 7.09
CA ASP A 46 3.62 -14.83 7.84
C ASP A 46 3.78 -15.69 9.11
N SER A 47 5.02 -16.07 9.45
CA SER A 47 5.35 -16.79 10.69
C SER A 47 5.55 -15.84 11.88
N GLU A 48 5.76 -16.40 13.07
CA GLU A 48 6.08 -15.62 14.28
C GLU A 48 7.42 -14.85 14.18
N GLU A 49 8.32 -15.29 13.30
CA GLU A 49 9.66 -14.73 13.13
C GLU A 49 9.80 -14.11 11.73
N ALA A 50 9.33 -12.86 11.58
CA ALA A 50 9.34 -12.16 10.29
C ALA A 50 10.57 -11.27 10.05
N ASN A 51 11.45 -11.11 11.05
CA ASN A 51 12.62 -10.24 10.98
C ASN A 51 13.77 -10.89 10.20
N GLY A 52 13.92 -10.52 8.93
CA GLY A 52 14.99 -10.99 8.07
C GLY A 52 14.67 -10.86 6.59
N VAL A 53 15.39 -11.60 5.75
CA VAL A 53 15.38 -11.49 4.30
C VAL A 53 14.94 -12.78 3.62
N GLY A 54 14.15 -12.68 2.56
CA GLY A 54 13.66 -13.85 1.85
C GLY A 54 12.72 -13.55 0.69
N PRO A 55 12.26 -14.60 -0.02
CA PRO A 55 11.30 -14.47 -1.10
C PRO A 55 9.89 -14.08 -0.63
N TYR A 56 9.14 -13.37 -1.48
CA TYR A 56 7.74 -13.05 -1.24
C TYR A 56 6.80 -14.25 -1.33
N ARG A 57 5.67 -14.14 -0.64
CA ARG A 57 4.43 -14.83 -1.00
C ARG A 57 3.67 -14.00 -2.04
N MET A 58 3.20 -14.67 -3.09
CA MET A 58 2.56 -14.02 -4.23
C MET A 58 1.24 -14.70 -4.56
N ASN A 59 0.22 -13.91 -4.88
CA ASN A 59 -1.02 -14.37 -5.50
C ASN A 59 -0.88 -14.52 -7.02
N VAL A 60 0.18 -15.20 -7.46
CA VAL A 60 0.50 -15.42 -8.87
C VAL A 60 0.48 -16.91 -9.17
N VAL A 61 -0.30 -17.30 -10.17
CA VAL A 61 -0.42 -18.69 -10.63
C VAL A 61 -0.01 -18.74 -12.09
N ASN A 62 1.03 -19.52 -12.41
CA ASN A 62 1.55 -19.69 -13.76
C ASN A 62 1.87 -18.35 -14.46
N GLY A 63 2.47 -17.42 -13.72
CA GLY A 63 2.81 -16.07 -14.23
C GLY A 63 1.64 -15.09 -14.27
N VAL A 64 0.42 -15.50 -13.93
CA VAL A 64 -0.76 -14.63 -13.94
C VAL A 64 -1.15 -14.24 -12.51
N ARG A 65 -1.27 -12.93 -12.26
CA ARG A 65 -1.81 -12.41 -11.00
C ARG A 65 -3.28 -12.82 -10.86
N VAL A 66 -3.64 -13.39 -9.71
CA VAL A 66 -5.03 -13.69 -9.33
C VAL A 66 -5.52 -12.60 -8.39
N ASN A 67 -6.32 -11.67 -8.91
CA ASN A 67 -6.95 -10.62 -8.10
C ASN A 67 -8.26 -11.11 -7.44
N THR A 68 -8.83 -10.29 -6.55
CA THR A 68 -10.06 -10.61 -5.82
C THR A 68 -11.26 -10.81 -6.74
N GLY A 69 -11.36 -10.06 -7.84
CA GLY A 69 -12.40 -10.24 -8.85
C GLY A 69 -12.32 -11.61 -9.54
N MET A 70 -11.12 -12.12 -9.82
CA MET A 70 -10.92 -13.46 -10.37
C MET A 70 -11.21 -14.56 -9.34
N ALA A 71 -10.79 -14.36 -8.10
CA ALA A 71 -10.92 -15.33 -7.03
C ALA A 71 -12.38 -15.48 -6.54
N TYR A 72 -13.08 -14.36 -6.32
CA TYR A 72 -14.40 -14.35 -5.67
C TYR A 72 -15.56 -14.16 -6.66
N LEU A 73 -15.35 -13.49 -7.80
CA LEU A 73 -16.40 -13.30 -8.82
C LEU A 73 -16.16 -14.25 -10.00
N SER A 74 -16.13 -15.55 -9.70
CA SER A 74 -16.04 -16.60 -10.73
C SER A 74 -17.23 -16.55 -11.70
N ASN A 75 -17.11 -17.23 -12.84
CA ASN A 75 -18.20 -17.30 -13.83
C ASN A 75 -19.50 -17.83 -13.21
N GLU A 76 -19.43 -18.76 -12.27
CA GLU A 76 -20.61 -19.29 -11.58
C GLU A 76 -21.20 -18.29 -10.58
N VAL A 77 -20.36 -17.53 -9.87
CA VAL A 77 -20.84 -16.47 -8.98
C VAL A 77 -21.55 -15.37 -9.77
N ARG A 78 -21.01 -14.99 -10.93
CA ARG A 78 -21.57 -13.95 -11.81
C ARG A 78 -22.92 -14.32 -12.45
N LYS A 79 -23.26 -15.62 -12.52
CA LYS A 79 -24.53 -16.11 -13.06
C LYS A 79 -25.66 -16.14 -12.02
N ARG A 80 -25.36 -15.93 -10.75
CA ARG A 80 -26.37 -15.99 -9.68
C ARG A 80 -27.44 -14.91 -9.90
N GLU A 81 -28.70 -15.30 -9.91
CA GLU A 81 -29.84 -14.39 -10.16
C GLU A 81 -29.96 -13.28 -9.10
N ASN A 82 -29.39 -13.49 -7.92
CA ASN A 82 -29.38 -12.50 -6.83
C ASN A 82 -28.13 -11.59 -6.81
N LEU A 83 -27.32 -11.58 -7.87
CA LEU A 83 -26.15 -10.71 -8.01
C LEU A 83 -26.23 -9.90 -9.31
N THR A 84 -26.29 -8.58 -9.16
CA THR A 84 -26.16 -7.63 -10.28
C THR A 84 -24.81 -6.92 -10.18
N ILE A 85 -24.05 -6.91 -11.27
CA ILE A 85 -22.77 -6.19 -11.37
C ILE A 85 -22.92 -5.11 -12.44
N LEU A 86 -22.76 -3.85 -12.04
CA LEU A 86 -22.83 -2.69 -12.92
C LEU A 86 -21.41 -2.16 -13.16
N PRO A 87 -20.72 -2.57 -14.25
CA PRO A 87 -19.40 -2.04 -14.56
C PRO A 87 -19.50 -0.59 -15.03
N GLN A 88 -18.42 0.17 -14.88
CA GLN A 88 -18.33 1.57 -15.34
C GLN A 88 -19.38 2.50 -14.70
N SER A 89 -19.91 2.13 -13.54
CA SER A 89 -20.83 2.93 -12.74
C SER A 89 -20.07 3.63 -11.61
N ILE A 90 -20.04 4.96 -11.64
CA ILE A 90 -19.43 5.77 -10.57
C ILE A 90 -20.50 6.05 -9.51
N ALA A 91 -20.27 5.57 -8.29
CA ALA A 91 -21.11 5.93 -7.15
C ALA A 91 -20.84 7.38 -6.73
N ASP A 92 -21.90 8.20 -6.67
CA ASP A 92 -21.82 9.59 -6.23
C ASP A 92 -21.90 9.67 -4.70
N ARG A 93 -23.09 9.41 -4.16
CA ARG A 93 -23.40 9.61 -2.74
C ARG A 93 -24.48 8.65 -2.24
N VAL A 94 -24.53 8.47 -0.94
CA VAL A 94 -25.53 7.70 -0.20
C VAL A 94 -26.78 8.58 0.03
N LEU A 95 -27.96 7.98 -0.15
CA LEU A 95 -29.25 8.58 0.18
C LEU A 95 -29.63 8.26 1.63
N PHE A 96 -30.21 9.23 2.33
CA PHE A 96 -30.63 9.10 3.73
C PHE A 96 -32.11 9.44 3.94
N ASP A 97 -32.78 8.65 4.78
CA ASP A 97 -34.00 9.04 5.50
C ASP A 97 -33.65 9.28 6.97
N GLY A 98 -33.55 10.55 7.37
CA GLY A 98 -32.98 10.94 8.65
C GLY A 98 -31.54 10.47 8.81
N LYS A 99 -31.31 9.47 9.66
CA LYS A 99 -29.98 8.86 9.93
C LYS A 99 -29.79 7.49 9.29
N LYS A 100 -30.80 6.98 8.58
CA LYS A 100 -30.74 5.67 7.94
C LYS A 100 -30.35 5.80 6.48
N ALA A 101 -29.28 5.12 6.08
CA ALA A 101 -28.93 4.97 4.68
C ALA A 101 -29.98 4.10 3.98
N ILE A 102 -30.49 4.56 2.84
CA ILE A 102 -31.58 3.89 2.10
C ILE A 102 -31.21 3.54 0.66
N GLY A 103 -30.08 4.05 0.15
CA GLY A 103 -29.70 3.85 -1.24
C GLY A 103 -28.40 4.56 -1.63
N ILE A 104 -28.03 4.43 -2.89
CA ILE A 104 -26.90 5.09 -3.54
C ILE A 104 -27.39 5.77 -4.82
N VAL A 105 -26.86 6.96 -5.10
CA VAL A 105 -27.00 7.65 -6.40
C VAL A 105 -25.73 7.45 -7.20
N LEU A 106 -25.86 7.15 -8.48
CA LEU A 106 -24.75 7.12 -9.42
C LEU A 106 -24.50 8.51 -10.03
N ALA A 107 -23.31 8.73 -10.59
CA ALA A 107 -22.95 9.99 -11.24
C ALA A 107 -23.88 10.39 -12.42
N ASN A 108 -24.58 9.43 -13.03
CA ASN A 108 -25.58 9.66 -14.08
C ASN A 108 -26.98 10.02 -13.53
N GLY A 109 -27.15 10.07 -12.21
CA GLY A 109 -28.42 10.35 -11.52
C GLY A 109 -29.31 9.12 -11.26
N GLU A 110 -28.89 7.92 -11.66
CA GLU A 110 -29.63 6.69 -11.38
C GLU A 110 -29.56 6.33 -9.89
N GLU A 111 -30.69 5.93 -9.30
CA GLU A 111 -30.81 5.63 -7.88
C GLU A 111 -31.05 4.13 -7.65
N PHE A 112 -30.33 3.57 -6.68
CA PHE A 112 -30.50 2.19 -6.23
C PHE A 112 -30.81 2.17 -4.74
N PHE A 113 -31.89 1.51 -4.35
CA PHE A 113 -32.31 1.39 -2.96
C PHE A 113 -31.92 0.03 -2.37
N GLY A 114 -31.59 0.01 -1.09
CA GLY A 114 -31.14 -1.19 -0.40
C GLY A 114 -31.32 -1.11 1.11
N ASN A 115 -31.37 -2.27 1.76
CA ASN A 115 -31.49 -2.36 3.22
C ASN A 115 -30.19 -2.03 3.96
N GLU A 116 -29.05 -2.19 3.30
CA GLU A 116 -27.72 -1.88 3.81
C GLU A 116 -26.84 -1.46 2.63
N ILE A 117 -26.06 -0.41 2.83
CA ILE A 117 -25.13 0.14 1.85
C ILE A 117 -23.71 -0.13 2.36
N ILE A 118 -22.86 -0.74 1.53
CA ILE A 118 -21.48 -1.08 1.88
C ILE A 118 -20.56 -0.38 0.89
N LEU A 119 -19.75 0.56 1.40
CA LEU A 119 -18.74 1.25 0.61
C LEU A 119 -17.46 0.43 0.59
N SER A 120 -16.98 0.12 -0.61
CA SER A 120 -15.71 -0.57 -0.87
C SER A 120 -14.95 0.13 -2.02
N GLY A 121 -14.98 1.46 -2.03
CA GLY A 121 -14.33 2.31 -3.02
C GLY A 121 -12.82 2.49 -2.78
N GLY A 122 -12.26 1.81 -1.78
CA GLY A 122 -10.89 2.00 -1.33
C GLY A 122 -10.73 3.31 -0.56
N THR A 123 -9.52 3.53 -0.05
CA THR A 123 -9.15 4.65 0.82
C THR A 123 -9.65 6.00 0.30
N TYR A 124 -9.49 6.28 -1.00
CA TYR A 124 -9.90 7.57 -1.55
C TYR A 124 -11.36 7.60 -1.98
N GLY A 125 -11.86 6.52 -2.59
CA GLY A 125 -13.22 6.47 -3.14
C GLY A 125 -14.29 6.49 -2.07
N SER A 126 -14.16 5.65 -1.03
CA SER A 126 -15.12 5.59 0.07
C SER A 126 -15.15 6.89 0.86
N ALA A 127 -14.00 7.51 1.12
CA ALA A 127 -13.94 8.81 1.77
C ALA A 127 -14.65 9.90 0.93
N ALA A 128 -14.41 9.95 -0.38
CA ALA A 128 -15.06 10.92 -1.25
C ALA A 128 -16.58 10.74 -1.30
N ILE A 129 -17.07 9.49 -1.34
CA ILE A 129 -18.51 9.19 -1.28
C ILE A 129 -19.10 9.63 0.06
N LEU A 130 -18.47 9.28 1.19
CA LEU A 130 -18.93 9.71 2.52
C LEU A 130 -19.04 11.25 2.62
N LEU A 131 -18.00 11.96 2.17
CA LEU A 131 -17.97 13.43 2.20
C LEU A 131 -19.13 14.03 1.37
N ARG A 132 -19.34 13.56 0.13
CA ARG A 132 -20.48 14.00 -0.70
C ARG A 132 -21.85 13.60 -0.14
N SER A 133 -21.88 12.58 0.73
CA SER A 133 -23.10 12.10 1.41
C SER A 133 -23.40 12.85 2.71
N GLY A 134 -22.60 13.85 3.07
CA GLY A 134 -22.79 14.61 4.31
C GLY A 134 -22.18 13.95 5.55
N ILE A 135 -21.29 12.97 5.39
CA ILE A 135 -20.55 12.34 6.49
C ILE A 135 -19.09 12.76 6.41
N GLY A 136 -18.65 13.56 7.37
CA GLY A 136 -17.33 14.17 7.34
C GLY A 136 -17.21 15.38 8.26
N PRO A 137 -16.06 16.07 8.24
CA PRO A 137 -15.83 17.23 9.09
C PRO A 137 -16.84 18.34 8.76
N LYS A 138 -17.66 18.72 9.74
CA LYS A 138 -18.76 19.66 9.57
C LYS A 138 -18.37 20.94 8.83
N SER A 139 -17.26 21.56 9.21
CA SER A 139 -16.81 22.82 8.59
C SER A 139 -16.45 22.69 7.12
N GLU A 140 -15.97 21.53 6.67
CA GLU A 140 -15.62 21.27 5.27
C GLU A 140 -16.87 20.97 4.43
N LEU A 141 -17.83 20.25 5.02
CA LEU A 141 -19.12 20.01 4.38
C LEU A 141 -19.91 21.31 4.19
N GLU A 142 -19.94 22.17 5.22
CA GLU A 142 -20.62 23.46 5.17
C GLU A 142 -20.03 24.41 4.11
N GLN A 143 -18.71 24.38 3.89
CA GLN A 143 -18.04 25.15 2.83
C GLN A 143 -18.52 24.78 1.43
N LEU A 144 -18.92 23.51 1.22
CA LEU A 144 -19.46 23.00 -0.04
C LEU A 144 -20.98 23.01 -0.08
N SER A 145 -21.65 23.60 0.92
CA SER A 145 -23.11 23.58 1.08
C SER A 145 -23.72 22.17 1.11
N ILE A 146 -22.96 21.19 1.62
CA ILE A 146 -23.41 19.81 1.80
C ILE A 146 -24.12 19.71 3.16
N PRO A 147 -25.39 19.25 3.21
CA PRO A 147 -26.07 19.01 4.48
C PRO A 147 -25.32 17.99 5.34
N VAL A 148 -25.09 18.32 6.60
CA VAL A 148 -24.33 17.45 7.52
C VAL A 148 -25.25 16.37 8.09
N ILE A 149 -24.99 15.13 7.68
CA ILE A 149 -25.59 13.92 8.25
C ILE A 149 -24.80 13.51 9.50
N ALA A 150 -23.48 13.44 9.47
CA ALA A 150 -22.68 13.14 10.65
C ALA A 150 -21.34 13.88 10.62
N ASP A 151 -21.00 14.53 11.73
CA ASP A 151 -19.70 15.19 11.92
C ASP A 151 -18.68 14.14 12.35
N LEU A 152 -17.90 13.65 11.39
CA LEU A 152 -16.94 12.56 11.58
C LEU A 152 -15.59 12.89 10.91
N PRO A 153 -14.46 12.36 11.39
CA PRO A 153 -13.12 12.72 10.91
C PRO A 153 -12.75 12.06 9.57
N VAL A 154 -13.72 11.91 8.66
CA VAL A 154 -13.51 11.30 7.34
C VAL A 154 -12.38 12.02 6.60
N GLY A 155 -11.41 11.24 6.15
CA GLY A 155 -10.28 11.68 5.37
C GLY A 155 -9.19 12.40 6.17
N LYS A 156 -9.19 12.38 7.52
CA LYS A 156 -8.20 13.11 8.34
C LYS A 156 -7.00 12.30 8.80
N ASN A 157 -6.99 11.00 8.57
CA ASN A 157 -5.98 10.09 9.12
C ASN A 157 -5.36 9.20 8.05
N VAL A 158 -5.28 9.68 6.80
CA VAL A 158 -4.73 8.90 5.69
C VAL A 158 -3.29 8.54 6.01
N LYS A 159 -2.95 7.26 5.94
CA LYS A 159 -1.57 6.80 6.03
C LYS A 159 -1.19 6.09 4.75
N ASP A 160 0.08 6.16 4.40
CA ASP A 160 0.69 5.37 3.34
C ASP A 160 2.17 5.21 3.70
N HIS A 161 2.85 4.19 3.18
CA HIS A 161 4.26 4.01 3.46
C HIS A 161 5.07 4.98 2.58
N PRO A 162 5.83 5.92 3.16
CA PRO A 162 6.78 6.71 2.38
C PRO A 162 7.83 5.77 1.77
N PHE A 163 8.22 6.03 0.53
CA PHE A 163 9.07 5.16 -0.26
C PHE A 163 10.26 5.90 -0.87
N HIS A 164 11.45 5.35 -0.71
CA HIS A 164 12.70 5.84 -1.28
C HIS A 164 13.33 4.80 -2.22
N TYR A 165 13.80 5.26 -3.38
CA TYR A 165 14.45 4.44 -4.39
C TYR A 165 15.97 4.48 -4.22
N ALA A 166 16.58 3.42 -3.69
CA ALA A 166 18.01 3.18 -3.89
C ALA A 166 18.18 2.43 -5.22
N ALA A 167 18.59 3.16 -6.27
CA ALA A 167 18.66 2.65 -7.64
C ALA A 167 20.10 2.40 -8.07
N PHE A 168 20.32 1.29 -8.76
CA PHE A 168 21.64 0.83 -9.19
C PHE A 168 21.62 0.48 -10.68
N ALA A 169 22.65 0.90 -11.40
CA ALA A 169 22.94 0.40 -12.73
C ALA A 169 23.60 -0.97 -12.58
N LEU A 170 23.09 -1.96 -13.32
CA LEU A 170 23.65 -3.31 -13.31
C LEU A 170 24.58 -3.54 -14.50
N HIS A 171 25.53 -4.45 -14.34
CA HIS A 171 26.23 -5.09 -15.45
C HIS A 171 25.24 -5.91 -16.29
N LYS A 172 24.82 -5.36 -17.44
CA LYS A 172 23.72 -5.90 -18.26
C LYS A 172 23.97 -7.35 -18.68
N GLU A 173 25.23 -7.70 -18.96
CA GLU A 173 25.71 -9.01 -19.34
C GLU A 173 25.51 -10.09 -18.27
N MET A 174 25.32 -9.71 -17.00
CA MET A 174 25.10 -10.63 -15.88
C MET A 174 23.61 -10.81 -15.54
N VAL A 175 22.72 -10.04 -16.18
CA VAL A 175 21.27 -10.11 -15.93
C VAL A 175 20.64 -11.11 -16.90
N GLU A 176 20.42 -12.34 -16.42
CA GLU A 176 19.82 -13.42 -17.21
C GLU A 176 18.34 -13.19 -17.52
N THR A 177 17.59 -12.73 -16.52
CA THR A 177 16.14 -12.48 -16.59
C THR A 177 15.74 -11.42 -15.58
N LYS A 178 14.68 -10.66 -15.91
CA LYS A 178 14.03 -9.68 -15.04
C LYS A 178 12.68 -10.15 -14.49
N SER A 179 12.32 -11.41 -14.74
CA SER A 179 11.07 -12.01 -14.29
C SER A 179 11.35 -13.09 -13.23
N PRO A 180 10.65 -13.07 -12.08
CA PRO A 180 9.64 -12.09 -11.67
C PRO A 180 10.25 -10.70 -11.33
N PRO A 181 9.54 -9.59 -11.61
CA PRO A 181 10.07 -8.25 -11.39
C PRO A 181 10.24 -7.91 -9.90
N ILE A 182 9.37 -8.44 -9.04
CA ILE A 182 9.43 -8.31 -7.57
C ILE A 182 9.35 -9.72 -6.99
N ALA A 183 10.30 -10.09 -6.13
CA ALA A 183 10.37 -11.47 -5.66
C ALA A 183 11.00 -11.68 -4.27
N ALA A 184 11.74 -10.71 -3.74
CA ALA A 184 12.35 -10.80 -2.42
C ALA A 184 12.29 -9.47 -1.66
N LYS A 185 12.28 -9.57 -0.33
CA LYS A 185 12.39 -8.41 0.58
C LYS A 185 13.24 -8.72 1.79
N LEU A 186 13.75 -7.65 2.41
CA LEU A 186 14.12 -7.61 3.82
C LEU A 186 12.97 -6.92 4.58
N TRP A 187 12.56 -7.51 5.69
CA TRP A 187 11.71 -6.87 6.69
C TRP A 187 12.45 -6.84 8.02
N THR A 188 12.69 -5.64 8.55
CA THR A 188 13.48 -5.42 9.74
C THR A 188 12.97 -4.19 10.49
N SER A 189 13.50 -3.98 11.69
CA SER A 189 13.38 -2.73 12.46
C SER A 189 14.54 -1.78 12.17
N ALA A 190 14.27 -0.48 12.09
CA ALA A 190 15.27 0.56 12.26
C ALA A 190 15.74 0.58 13.73
N PHE A 191 17.04 0.75 13.95
CA PHE A 191 17.63 0.91 15.29
C PHE A 191 17.30 -0.22 16.30
N ASN A 192 17.01 -1.43 15.81
CA ASN A 192 16.60 -2.59 16.62
C ASN A 192 15.38 -2.31 17.53
N SER A 193 14.39 -1.57 17.02
CA SER A 193 13.09 -1.41 17.69
C SER A 193 12.35 -2.76 17.79
N GLN A 194 11.35 -2.83 18.69
CA GLN A 194 10.55 -4.05 18.87
C GLN A 194 9.61 -4.32 17.70
N GLU A 195 9.16 -3.26 17.01
CA GLU A 195 8.25 -3.34 15.88
C GLU A 195 9.01 -3.25 14.56
N LEU A 196 8.70 -4.11 13.60
CA LEU A 196 9.34 -4.09 12.29
C LEU A 196 8.76 -2.96 11.44
N ASP A 197 9.58 -1.96 11.14
CA ASP A 197 9.15 -0.70 10.53
C ASP A 197 9.87 -0.38 9.20
N ILE A 198 10.79 -1.24 8.74
CA ILE A 198 11.53 -1.07 7.49
C ILE A 198 11.30 -2.26 6.55
N HIS A 199 10.81 -1.97 5.35
CA HIS A 199 10.84 -2.88 4.22
C HIS A 199 11.88 -2.43 3.20
N ILE A 200 12.70 -3.36 2.71
CA ILE A 200 13.56 -3.15 1.55
C ILE A 200 13.22 -4.21 0.49
N THR A 201 12.61 -3.77 -0.60
CA THR A 201 12.14 -4.62 -1.70
C THR A 201 13.16 -4.68 -2.82
N ALA A 202 13.57 -5.87 -3.25
CA ALA A 202 14.46 -6.05 -4.38
C ALA A 202 13.66 -6.19 -5.68
N THR A 203 13.79 -5.22 -6.60
CA THR A 203 12.93 -5.14 -7.78
C THR A 203 13.66 -4.73 -9.06
N HIS A 204 13.27 -5.38 -10.16
CA HIS A 204 13.62 -5.01 -11.54
C HIS A 204 12.73 -3.90 -12.11
N LEU A 205 11.78 -3.36 -11.34
CA LEU A 205 10.93 -2.25 -11.76
C LEU A 205 11.72 -0.94 -11.76
N PHE A 206 12.52 -0.75 -12.80
CA PHE A 206 13.24 0.47 -13.10
C PHE A 206 13.31 0.63 -14.62
N PRO A 207 12.91 1.79 -15.19
CA PRO A 207 13.00 2.01 -16.63
C PRO A 207 14.47 1.97 -17.09
N ASP A 208 14.77 1.08 -18.03
CA ASP A 208 16.15 0.80 -18.46
C ASP A 208 16.82 2.01 -19.10
N GLU A 209 16.04 2.88 -19.74
CA GLU A 209 16.49 4.14 -20.32
C GLU A 209 17.11 5.12 -19.30
N TYR A 210 16.81 4.94 -18.01
CA TYR A 210 17.41 5.73 -16.93
C TYR A 210 18.70 5.12 -16.38
N SER A 211 19.10 3.94 -16.85
CA SER A 211 20.36 3.32 -16.48
C SER A 211 21.43 3.55 -17.57
N PRO A 212 22.66 3.97 -17.23
CA PRO A 212 23.74 4.11 -18.20
C PRO A 212 24.12 2.79 -18.88
N THR A 213 23.80 1.65 -18.25
CA THR A 213 24.05 0.31 -18.79
C THR A 213 22.82 -0.31 -19.48
N GLN A 214 21.70 0.43 -19.58
CA GLN A 214 20.40 -0.07 -20.02
C GLN A 214 19.91 -1.28 -19.20
N SER A 215 20.32 -1.36 -17.94
CA SER A 215 19.80 -2.33 -16.99
C SER A 215 19.83 -1.72 -15.59
N GLY A 216 18.67 -1.54 -14.98
CA GLY A 216 18.56 -1.00 -13.63
C GLY A 216 17.95 -1.98 -12.62
N PHE A 217 18.24 -1.75 -11.35
CA PHE A 217 17.66 -2.46 -10.23
C PHE A 217 17.42 -1.51 -9.07
N VAL A 218 16.36 -1.73 -8.31
CA VAL A 218 15.99 -0.89 -7.19
C VAL A 218 15.92 -1.72 -5.91
N LEU A 219 16.55 -1.20 -4.87
CA LEU A 219 16.22 -1.53 -3.49
C LEU A 219 15.22 -0.48 -3.00
N GLY A 220 13.95 -0.87 -2.99
CA GLY A 220 12.84 -0.01 -2.59
C GLY A 220 12.68 0.03 -1.09
N VAL A 221 13.06 1.15 -0.46
CA VAL A 221 13.04 1.34 0.99
C VAL A 221 11.72 1.98 1.40
N ALA A 222 10.98 1.35 2.31
CA ALA A 222 9.72 1.88 2.84
C ALA A 222 9.73 1.88 4.37
N VAL A 223 9.17 2.94 4.97
CA VAL A 223 8.80 2.94 6.40
C VAL A 223 7.37 2.41 6.50
N THR A 224 7.17 1.27 7.15
CA THR A 224 5.87 0.55 7.16
C THR A 224 4.95 0.94 8.31
N THR A 225 5.47 1.69 9.28
CA THR A 225 4.68 2.18 10.43
C THR A 225 4.88 3.69 10.60
N PRO A 226 4.52 4.50 9.58
CA PRO A 226 4.73 5.93 9.60
C PRO A 226 3.87 6.63 10.66
N LEU A 227 4.44 7.67 11.25
CA LEU A 227 3.76 8.55 12.20
C LEU A 227 3.03 9.69 11.50
N SER A 228 3.56 10.16 10.36
CA SER A 228 2.92 11.15 9.51
C SER A 228 1.50 10.74 9.13
N LYS A 229 0.60 11.72 9.18
CA LYS A 229 -0.80 11.58 8.78
C LYS A 229 -1.09 12.55 7.65
N GLY A 230 -1.57 12.01 6.55
CA GLY A 230 -2.12 12.74 5.43
C GLY A 230 -3.63 12.94 5.54
N LYS A 231 -4.19 13.51 4.47
CA LYS A 231 -5.61 13.78 4.34
C LYS A 231 -6.11 13.56 2.92
N VAL A 232 -7.39 13.23 2.82
CA VAL A 232 -8.18 13.24 1.58
C VAL A 232 -9.41 14.12 1.78
N TRP A 233 -9.71 14.98 0.81
CA TRP A 233 -10.87 15.87 0.86
C TRP A 233 -11.46 16.08 -0.53
N ILE A 234 -12.66 16.65 -0.58
CA ILE A 234 -13.32 17.06 -1.83
C ILE A 234 -13.36 18.60 -1.88
N GLU A 235 -13.30 19.15 -3.10
CA GLU A 235 -13.46 20.60 -3.35
C GLU A 235 -14.74 20.91 -4.15
N THR A 236 -15.48 19.87 -4.52
CA THR A 236 -16.70 19.95 -5.33
C THR A 236 -17.60 18.76 -5.00
N THR A 237 -18.90 18.92 -5.26
CA THR A 237 -19.88 17.84 -5.20
C THR A 237 -19.98 17.04 -6.50
N ASP A 238 -19.25 17.41 -7.56
CA ASP A 238 -19.20 16.64 -8.80
C ASP A 238 -18.46 15.30 -8.59
N PRO A 239 -19.14 14.14 -8.69
CA PRO A 239 -18.52 12.84 -8.49
C PRO A 239 -17.49 12.45 -9.55
N ASN A 240 -17.42 13.18 -10.68
CA ASN A 240 -16.45 12.94 -11.74
C ASN A 240 -15.09 13.61 -11.47
N VAL A 241 -15.02 14.46 -10.43
CA VAL A 241 -13.78 15.11 -10.02
C VAL A 241 -13.13 14.31 -8.91
N ASN A 242 -11.88 13.90 -9.13
CA ASN A 242 -11.10 13.18 -8.14
C ASN A 242 -10.97 13.98 -6.83
N PRO A 243 -11.01 13.32 -5.65
CA PRO A 243 -10.69 13.99 -4.40
C PRO A 243 -9.24 14.47 -4.42
N LYS A 244 -8.97 15.49 -3.61
CA LYS A 244 -7.61 15.93 -3.33
C LYS A 244 -6.98 15.04 -2.28
N VAL A 245 -5.70 14.77 -2.45
CA VAL A 245 -4.91 13.92 -1.55
C VAL A 245 -3.63 14.66 -1.21
N ASP A 246 -3.31 14.69 0.07
CA ASP A 246 -2.03 15.12 0.59
C ASP A 246 -1.56 14.07 1.60
N LEU A 247 -0.53 13.30 1.24
CA LEU A 247 -0.03 12.22 2.09
C LEU A 247 0.83 12.74 3.25
N ASN A 248 1.25 14.00 3.20
CA ASN A 248 2.02 14.66 4.26
C ASN A 248 3.23 13.83 4.74
N PHE A 249 3.92 13.18 3.79
CA PHE A 249 5.06 12.33 4.10
C PHE A 249 6.17 13.11 4.79
N LEU A 250 6.78 12.50 5.82
CA LEU A 250 7.96 13.01 6.52
C LEU A 250 7.71 14.29 7.36
N ASP A 251 6.44 14.60 7.64
CA ASP A 251 6.05 15.64 8.60
C ASP A 251 6.54 15.31 10.03
N ASP A 252 6.47 14.04 10.43
CA ASP A 252 7.10 13.58 11.66
C ASP A 252 8.60 13.29 11.43
N LYS A 253 9.44 13.82 12.32
CA LYS A 253 10.91 13.69 12.25
C LYS A 253 11.37 12.24 12.39
N GLU A 254 10.59 11.40 13.04
CA GLU A 254 10.92 10.00 13.21
C GLU A 254 10.84 9.22 11.88
N ASP A 255 9.90 9.59 10.99
CA ASP A 255 9.75 8.93 9.69
C ASP A 255 10.98 9.16 8.81
N ILE A 256 11.50 10.40 8.75
CA ILE A 256 12.73 10.69 8.00
C ILE A 256 13.96 10.04 8.64
N ARG A 257 14.04 9.99 9.97
CA ARG A 257 15.13 9.32 10.69
C ARG A 257 15.19 7.82 10.35
N ARG A 258 14.03 7.15 10.31
CA ARG A 258 13.91 5.74 9.91
C ARG A 258 14.20 5.53 8.42
N MET A 259 13.77 6.45 7.56
CA MET A 259 14.04 6.37 6.12
C MET A 259 15.55 6.47 5.82
N ILE A 260 16.27 7.36 6.51
CA ILE A 260 17.73 7.49 6.39
C ILE A 260 18.42 6.18 6.82
N GLU A 261 17.97 5.56 7.91
CA GLU A 261 18.50 4.25 8.33
C GLU A 261 18.22 3.16 7.30
N GLY A 262 17.01 3.11 6.74
CA GLY A 262 16.66 2.21 5.65
C GLY A 262 17.55 2.40 4.40
N ALA A 263 17.83 3.64 4.02
CA ALA A 263 18.73 3.96 2.90
C ALA A 263 20.18 3.50 3.19
N LYS A 264 20.67 3.66 4.42
CA LYS A 264 21.97 3.14 4.85
C LYS A 264 22.02 1.62 4.82
N ILE A 265 20.96 0.94 5.27
CA ILE A 265 20.86 -0.52 5.16
C ILE A 265 20.91 -0.95 3.70
N ALA A 266 20.15 -0.31 2.80
CA ALA A 266 20.17 -0.61 1.37
C ALA A 266 21.58 -0.48 0.77
N ARG A 267 22.33 0.57 1.13
CA ARG A 267 23.73 0.75 0.70
C ARG A 267 24.67 -0.32 1.26
N ARG A 268 24.49 -0.75 2.51
CA ARG A 268 25.27 -1.86 3.10
C ARG A 268 25.02 -3.18 2.35
N ILE A 269 23.76 -3.45 1.98
CA ILE A 269 23.40 -4.62 1.18
C ILE A 269 24.05 -4.53 -0.20
N ALA A 270 23.93 -3.38 -0.87
CA ALA A 270 24.52 -3.12 -2.19
C ALA A 270 26.05 -3.27 -2.21
N ALA A 271 26.74 -2.95 -1.11
CA ALA A 271 28.19 -3.09 -1.01
C ALA A 271 28.66 -4.53 -0.72
N ALA A 272 27.77 -5.43 -0.29
CA ALA A 272 28.11 -6.80 0.06
C ALA A 272 28.05 -7.75 -1.14
N ALA A 273 28.98 -8.70 -1.21
CA ALA A 273 28.96 -9.77 -2.21
C ALA A 273 27.87 -10.81 -1.88
N PRO A 274 27.28 -11.50 -2.88
CA PRO A 274 27.54 -11.36 -4.31
C PRO A 274 26.79 -10.20 -5.00
N PHE A 275 25.88 -9.49 -4.34
CA PHE A 275 25.07 -8.45 -4.99
C PHE A 275 25.92 -7.29 -5.53
N SER A 276 26.98 -6.90 -4.82
CA SER A 276 27.92 -5.87 -5.26
C SER A 276 28.60 -6.19 -6.60
N GLU A 277 28.75 -7.47 -6.95
CA GLU A 277 29.34 -7.88 -8.22
C GLU A 277 28.43 -7.50 -9.40
N PHE A 278 27.09 -7.54 -9.21
CA PHE A 278 26.11 -7.14 -10.23
C PHE A 278 26.07 -5.64 -10.48
N ILE A 279 26.51 -4.82 -9.52
CA ILE A 279 26.36 -3.37 -9.55
C ILE A 279 27.52 -2.72 -10.29
N HIS A 280 27.18 -2.05 -11.39
CA HIS A 280 28.12 -1.18 -12.10
C HIS A 280 28.30 0.15 -11.36
N SER A 281 27.19 0.78 -10.94
CA SER A 281 27.21 2.09 -10.25
C SER A 281 25.89 2.40 -9.54
N GLU A 282 25.94 3.19 -8.46
CA GLU A 282 24.73 3.76 -7.83
C GLU A 282 24.18 4.91 -8.69
N ILE A 283 22.89 4.85 -9.02
CA ILE A 283 22.16 5.88 -9.79
C ILE A 283 21.53 6.89 -8.82
N ALA A 284 20.79 6.40 -7.81
CA ALA A 284 20.11 7.22 -6.82
C ALA A 284 20.28 6.59 -5.43
N PRO A 285 20.59 7.37 -4.38
CA PRO A 285 20.78 8.82 -4.37
C PRO A 285 22.10 9.30 -5.00
N GLY A 286 22.99 8.36 -5.35
CA GLY A 286 24.25 8.63 -6.05
C GLY A 286 25.44 8.79 -5.13
N SER A 287 26.64 8.52 -5.65
CA SER A 287 27.87 8.41 -4.85
C SER A 287 28.34 9.72 -4.21
N SER A 288 27.81 10.88 -4.59
CA SER A 288 28.13 12.16 -3.94
C SER A 288 27.34 12.39 -2.65
N VAL A 289 26.25 11.66 -2.42
CA VAL A 289 25.41 11.77 -1.21
C VAL A 289 26.04 10.91 -0.11
N GLN A 290 26.69 11.52 0.88
CA GLN A 290 27.50 10.79 1.86
C GLN A 290 27.05 10.98 3.30
N THR A 291 26.54 12.16 3.66
CA THR A 291 26.08 12.44 5.03
C THR A 291 24.59 12.16 5.23
N ASP A 292 24.16 12.16 6.48
CA ASP A 292 22.74 12.03 6.83
C ASP A 292 21.93 13.23 6.30
N GLU A 293 22.53 14.43 6.33
CA GLU A 293 21.93 15.63 5.76
C GLU A 293 21.78 15.53 4.25
N ASP A 294 22.79 15.00 3.54
CA ASP A 294 22.68 14.78 2.10
C ASP A 294 21.57 13.77 1.77
N LEU A 295 21.50 12.67 2.55
CA LEU A 295 20.47 11.64 2.41
C LEU A 295 19.08 12.23 2.67
N GLU A 296 18.92 13.02 3.73
CA GLU A 296 17.65 13.69 4.04
C GLU A 296 17.17 14.56 2.87
N ILE A 297 18.06 15.40 2.32
CA ILE A 297 17.76 16.26 1.17
C ILE A 297 17.33 15.43 -0.04
N SER A 298 18.08 14.36 -0.32
CA SER A 298 17.80 13.47 -1.46
C SER A 298 16.49 12.70 -1.30
N ILE A 299 16.22 12.18 -0.09
CA ILE A 299 14.98 11.48 0.24
C ILE A 299 13.79 12.42 0.09
N LYS A 300 13.83 13.63 0.70
CA LYS A 300 12.74 14.60 0.60
C LYS A 300 12.43 15.02 -0.84
N LYS A 301 13.46 15.13 -1.68
CA LYS A 301 13.29 15.49 -3.10
C LYS A 301 12.65 14.37 -3.94
N ASN A 302 12.85 13.11 -3.57
CA ASN A 302 12.47 11.94 -4.38
C ASN A 302 11.51 10.99 -3.65
N ILE A 303 10.89 11.42 -2.56
CA ILE A 303 9.95 10.61 -1.78
C ILE A 303 8.75 10.25 -2.67
N ALA A 304 8.33 9.00 -2.59
CA ALA A 304 7.16 8.51 -3.30
C ALA A 304 6.22 7.75 -2.37
N SER A 305 5.04 7.45 -2.89
CA SER A 305 4.09 6.53 -2.28
C SER A 305 4.50 5.10 -2.57
N TYR A 306 4.41 4.22 -1.57
CA TYR A 306 4.50 2.77 -1.77
C TYR A 306 3.17 2.16 -2.25
N ALA A 307 2.18 3.01 -2.54
CA ALA A 307 0.83 2.68 -3.00
C ALA A 307 0.01 1.83 -2.02
N HIS A 308 0.17 2.05 -0.71
CA HIS A 308 -0.61 1.42 0.36
C HIS A 308 -1.41 2.44 1.18
N PRO A 309 -2.20 3.35 0.55
CA PRO A 309 -3.00 4.27 1.31
C PRO A 309 -4.07 3.55 2.12
N THR A 310 -4.27 3.95 3.36
CA THR A 310 -5.23 3.37 4.31
C THR A 310 -5.82 4.47 5.19
N SER A 311 -6.84 4.14 5.98
CA SER A 311 -7.22 4.89 7.18
C SER A 311 -7.87 6.25 6.89
N SER A 312 -8.52 6.40 5.73
CA SER A 312 -9.39 7.55 5.47
C SER A 312 -10.73 7.46 6.22
N ALA A 313 -11.16 6.25 6.60
CA ALA A 313 -12.30 6.01 7.48
C ALA A 313 -11.92 5.00 8.59
N PRO A 314 -11.10 5.38 9.59
CA PRO A 314 -10.55 4.45 10.57
C PRO A 314 -11.63 3.76 11.42
N MET A 315 -11.38 2.51 11.74
CA MET A 315 -12.14 1.74 12.72
C MET A 315 -11.74 2.11 14.16
N GLY A 316 -12.70 2.22 15.06
CA GLY A 316 -12.43 2.43 16.48
C GLY A 316 -13.68 2.58 17.35
N ASP A 317 -13.46 2.78 18.65
CA ASP A 317 -14.53 3.08 19.61
C ASP A 317 -15.29 4.35 19.20
N VAL A 318 -16.59 4.41 19.49
CA VAL A 318 -17.46 5.55 19.15
C VAL A 318 -16.99 6.87 19.77
N ASN A 319 -16.26 6.82 20.89
CA ASN A 319 -15.71 8.00 21.55
C ASN A 319 -14.30 8.36 21.07
N SER A 320 -13.72 7.57 20.14
CA SER A 320 -12.44 7.88 19.54
C SER A 320 -12.58 9.07 18.59
N LYS A 321 -11.76 10.09 18.81
CA LYS A 321 -11.71 11.29 17.98
C LYS A 321 -11.32 11.03 16.50
N ASP A 322 -10.71 9.88 16.22
CA ASP A 322 -10.19 9.52 14.90
C ASP A 322 -11.06 8.47 14.18
N ALA A 323 -12.06 7.89 14.86
CA ALA A 323 -12.86 6.79 14.30
C ALA A 323 -14.03 7.29 13.45
N VAL A 324 -14.25 6.63 12.32
CA VAL A 324 -15.38 6.82 11.42
C VAL A 324 -16.33 5.62 11.48
N VAL A 325 -15.77 4.43 11.64
CA VAL A 325 -16.53 3.18 11.73
C VAL A 325 -16.24 2.42 13.02
N ASP A 326 -17.17 1.55 13.42
CA ASP A 326 -16.96 0.62 14.53
C ASP A 326 -16.23 -0.65 14.11
N LEU A 327 -16.06 -1.58 15.06
CA LEU A 327 -15.34 -2.85 14.86
C LEU A 327 -15.95 -3.79 13.82
N GLU A 328 -17.16 -3.51 13.36
CA GLU A 328 -17.83 -4.26 12.29
C GLU A 328 -17.93 -3.43 11.00
N GLY A 329 -17.25 -2.29 10.92
CA GLY A 329 -17.27 -1.39 9.77
C GLY A 329 -18.53 -0.53 9.67
N ARG A 330 -19.42 -0.52 10.67
CA ARG A 330 -20.64 0.33 10.67
C ARG A 330 -20.24 1.78 10.92
N VAL A 331 -20.72 2.69 10.09
CA VAL A 331 -20.42 4.13 10.22
C VAL A 331 -21.10 4.69 11.47
N HIS A 332 -20.35 5.42 12.30
CA HIS A 332 -20.87 5.98 13.54
C HIS A 332 -22.00 6.98 13.29
N HIS A 333 -22.97 7.03 14.22
CA HIS A 333 -24.10 7.97 14.23
C HIS A 333 -25.10 7.84 13.07
N VAL A 334 -24.98 6.80 12.24
CA VAL A 334 -25.93 6.47 11.17
C VAL A 334 -26.28 4.98 11.20
N GLU A 335 -27.37 4.62 10.53
CA GLU A 335 -27.82 3.24 10.41
C GLU A 335 -27.66 2.73 8.97
N SER A 336 -27.45 1.42 8.83
CA SER A 336 -27.46 0.73 7.52
C SER A 336 -26.37 1.17 6.52
N LEU A 337 -25.25 1.70 7.01
CA LEU A 337 -24.08 2.07 6.20
C LEU A 337 -22.81 1.46 6.79
N ARG A 338 -22.01 0.79 5.95
CA ARG A 338 -20.67 0.29 6.30
C ARG A 338 -19.58 0.79 5.35
N VAL A 339 -18.35 0.80 5.84
CA VAL A 339 -17.14 0.87 5.02
C VAL A 339 -16.36 -0.42 5.20
N VAL A 340 -16.04 -1.09 4.09
CA VAL A 340 -15.28 -2.34 4.06
C VAL A 340 -14.22 -2.23 2.97
N ASP A 341 -13.13 -1.54 3.31
CA ASP A 341 -11.93 -1.38 2.50
C ASP A 341 -10.71 -0.98 3.37
N ALA A 342 -9.77 -0.21 2.82
CA ALA A 342 -8.41 -0.02 3.33
C ALA A 342 -8.23 1.18 4.28
#